data_AF-A0A961JPY6-F1
#
_entry.id   AF-A0A961JPY6-F1
#
_cell.length_a   1.000
_cell.length_b   1.000
_cell.length_c   1.000
_cell.angle_alpha   90.00
_cell.angle_beta   90.00
_cell.angle_gamma   90.00
#
_symmetry.space_group_name_H-M   'P 1'
#
loop_
_entity.id
_entity.type
_entity.pdbx_description
1 polymer ?
#
loop_
_entity_poly.entity_id
_entity_poly.type
_entity_poly.pdbx_seq_one_letter_code
_entity_poly.pdbx_strand_id
1 'polypeptide(L)'
;ARAKRLRAYGGAPLPLPLQRVAERAWADEAHVDVSRALYQEKYRIADEVFAGVAGYTAPEAGFFLWLPVEDGEAAAMKLWTETGVRVLPGAYLSRDTAQGNPGKGYIRVALVAPKDETQAALVRIRRALYD
;
A
#
# COMPACT_ATOMS: atom_id res chain seq x y z
N ALA A 1 8.79 21.95 25.68
CA ALA A 1 10.20 22.38 25.75
C ALA A 1 11.20 21.39 25.13
N ARG A 2 11.18 20.10 25.49
CA ARG A 2 12.16 19.08 25.03
C ARG A 2 12.15 18.81 23.52
N ALA A 3 10.97 18.69 22.91
CA ALA A 3 10.83 18.50 21.45
C ALA A 3 11.34 19.70 20.62
N LYS A 4 11.15 20.94 21.11
CA LYS A 4 11.66 22.15 20.45
C LYS A 4 13.19 22.17 20.43
N ARG A 5 13.83 21.80 21.55
CA ARG A 5 15.30 21.63 21.60
C ARG A 5 15.78 20.54 20.64
N LEU A 6 15.12 19.39 20.61
CA LEU A 6 15.47 18.31 19.68
C LEU A 6 15.42 18.77 18.22
N ARG A 7 14.38 19.51 17.81
CA ARG A 7 14.29 20.05 16.44
C ARG A 7 15.35 21.11 16.14
N ALA A 8 15.67 21.95 17.12
CA ALA A 8 16.67 23.01 16.97
C ALA A 8 18.10 22.45 16.82
N TYR A 9 18.44 21.38 17.56
CA TYR A 9 19.78 20.78 17.55
C TYR A 9 19.90 19.54 16.65
N GLY A 10 18.79 18.95 16.23
CA GLY A 10 18.74 17.74 15.38
C GLY A 10 18.91 17.99 13.89
N GLY A 11 19.18 19.23 13.48
CA GLY A 11 19.51 19.55 12.08
C GLY A 11 18.36 19.35 11.09
N ALA A 12 17.11 19.59 11.50
CA ALA A 12 15.93 19.47 10.64
C ALA A 12 15.24 20.82 10.29
N PRO A 13 15.97 21.88 9.86
CA PRO A 13 15.32 23.09 9.35
C PRO A 13 14.71 22.83 7.97
N LEU A 14 13.55 23.44 7.70
CA LEU A 14 12.91 23.40 6.38
C LEU A 14 13.33 24.64 5.57
N PRO A 15 13.86 24.50 4.35
CA PRO A 15 14.17 25.64 3.48
C PRO A 15 12.93 26.52 3.23
N LEU A 16 13.09 27.84 3.31
CA LEU A 16 11.99 28.78 3.08
C LEU A 16 11.25 28.59 1.74
N PRO A 17 11.94 28.32 0.60
CA PRO A 17 11.25 28.04 -0.66
C PRO A 17 10.32 26.83 -0.58
N LEU A 18 10.75 25.73 0.05
CA LEU A 18 9.91 24.54 0.23
C LEU A 18 8.72 24.82 1.14
N GLN A 19 8.90 25.63 2.18
CA GLN A 19 7.79 26.04 3.05
C GLN A 19 6.72 26.83 2.28
N ARG A 20 7.11 27.73 1.36
CA ARG A 20 6.17 28.51 0.54
C ARG A 20 5.42 27.66 -0.49
N VAL A 21 6.10 26.68 -1.08
CA VAL A 21 5.43 25.72 -1.98
C VAL A 21 4.46 24.85 -1.18
N ALA A 22 4.88 24.33 -0.02
CA ALA A 22 4.01 23.54 0.84
C ALA A 22 2.79 24.34 1.32
N GLU A 23 2.96 25.59 1.74
CA GLU A 23 1.87 26.50 2.12
C GLU A 23 0.80 26.58 1.02
N ARG A 24 1.22 26.72 -0.24
CA ARG A 24 0.31 26.76 -1.39
C ARG A 24 -0.37 25.41 -1.64
N ALA A 25 0.36 24.30 -1.53
CA ALA A 25 -0.22 22.97 -1.68
C ALA A 25 -1.25 22.69 -0.57
N TRP A 26 -0.95 22.98 0.69
CA TRP A 26 -1.87 22.77 1.81
C TRP A 26 -3.14 23.63 1.77
N ALA A 27 -3.12 24.74 1.02
CA ALA A 27 -4.27 25.63 0.89
C ALA A 27 -5.23 25.26 -0.26
N ASP A 28 -4.89 24.26 -1.07
CA ASP A 28 -5.67 23.82 -2.23
C ASP A 28 -6.10 22.36 -2.08
N GLU A 29 -7.39 22.08 -2.01
CA GLU A 29 -7.90 20.69 -1.93
C GLU A 29 -8.20 20.09 -3.32
N ALA A 30 -8.21 20.88 -4.40
CA ALA A 30 -8.62 20.40 -5.71
C ALA A 30 -7.71 19.26 -6.22
N HIS A 31 -6.40 19.37 -6.00
CA HIS A 31 -5.47 18.31 -6.37
C HIS A 31 -5.61 17.06 -5.47
N VAL A 32 -6.05 17.22 -4.22
CA VAL A 32 -6.33 16.11 -3.30
C VAL A 32 -7.56 15.35 -3.75
N ASP A 33 -8.63 16.05 -4.15
CA ASP A 33 -9.86 15.46 -4.66
C ASP A 33 -9.61 14.62 -5.92
N VAL A 34 -8.83 15.15 -6.86
CA VAL A 34 -8.40 14.41 -8.07
C VAL A 34 -7.62 13.15 -7.69
N SER A 35 -6.64 13.26 -6.79
CA SER A 35 -5.86 12.11 -6.32
C SER A 35 -6.75 11.05 -5.64
N ARG A 36 -7.69 11.47 -4.79
CA ARG A 36 -8.62 10.59 -4.08
C ARG A 36 -9.53 9.84 -5.05
N ALA A 37 -10.06 10.51 -6.07
CA ALA A 37 -10.90 9.89 -7.10
C ALA A 37 -10.16 8.76 -7.85
N LEU A 38 -8.87 8.95 -8.16
CA LEU A 38 -8.05 7.92 -8.80
C LEU A 38 -7.89 6.68 -7.92
N TYR A 39 -7.73 6.83 -6.60
CA TYR A 39 -7.65 5.68 -5.70
C TYR A 39 -9.00 4.99 -5.51
N GLN A 40 -10.11 5.74 -5.42
CA GLN A 40 -11.45 5.16 -5.34
C GLN A 40 -11.77 4.30 -6.57
N GLU A 41 -11.32 4.70 -7.76
CA GLU A 41 -11.44 3.86 -8.95
C GLU A 41 -10.63 2.55 -8.85
N LYS A 42 -9.41 2.62 -8.33
CA LYS A 42 -8.59 1.41 -8.09
C LYS A 42 -9.17 0.51 -7.02
N TYR A 43 -9.85 1.05 -6.01
CA TYR A 43 -10.54 0.25 -5.00
C TYR A 43 -11.69 -0.53 -5.61
N ARG A 44 -12.53 0.11 -6.44
CA ARG A 44 -13.61 -0.59 -7.17
C ARG A 44 -13.08 -1.74 -8.00
N ILE A 45 -11.96 -1.52 -8.71
CA ILE A 45 -11.29 -2.59 -9.46
C ILE A 45 -10.83 -3.72 -8.53
N ALA A 46 -10.20 -3.40 -7.40
CA ALA A 46 -9.77 -4.41 -6.44
C ALA A 46 -10.96 -5.21 -5.88
N ASP A 47 -12.08 -4.55 -5.57
CA ASP A 47 -13.29 -5.19 -5.07
C ASP A 47 -13.89 -6.15 -6.10
N GLU A 48 -13.98 -5.71 -7.36
CA GLU A 48 -14.42 -6.56 -8.47
C GLU A 48 -13.47 -7.75 -8.66
N VAL A 49 -12.16 -7.50 -8.67
CA VAL A 49 -11.14 -8.53 -8.92
C VAL A 49 -11.04 -9.49 -7.76
N PHE A 50 -11.22 -9.12 -6.50
CA PHE A 50 -11.13 -10.04 -5.36
C PHE A 50 -12.49 -10.46 -4.79
N ALA A 51 -13.58 -10.17 -5.51
CA ALA A 51 -14.92 -10.61 -5.13
C ALA A 51 -14.96 -12.14 -4.91
N GLY A 52 -15.42 -12.55 -3.72
CA GLY A 52 -15.54 -13.94 -3.31
C GLY A 52 -14.29 -14.55 -2.68
N VAL A 53 -13.16 -13.84 -2.64
CA VAL A 53 -11.95 -14.32 -1.95
C VAL A 53 -12.13 -14.24 -0.43
N ALA A 54 -12.00 -15.37 0.26
CA ALA A 54 -12.12 -15.43 1.71
C ALA A 54 -11.05 -14.57 2.39
N GLY A 55 -11.48 -13.67 3.30
CA GLY A 55 -10.58 -12.77 4.03
C GLY A 55 -10.16 -11.51 3.27
N TYR A 56 -10.63 -11.31 2.04
CA TYR A 56 -10.50 -10.02 1.37
C TYR A 56 -11.35 -8.94 2.07
N THR A 57 -10.79 -7.75 2.25
CA THR A 57 -11.49 -6.57 2.76
C THR A 57 -11.14 -5.35 1.91
N ALA A 58 -12.16 -4.61 1.49
CA ALA A 58 -11.99 -3.38 0.74
C ALA A 58 -11.23 -2.32 1.56
N PRO A 59 -10.27 -1.57 0.97
CA PRO A 59 -9.62 -0.48 1.68
C PRO A 59 -10.58 0.68 1.98
N GLU A 60 -10.63 1.10 3.24
CA GLU A 60 -11.37 2.32 3.63
C GLU A 60 -10.53 3.59 3.43
N ALA A 61 -9.20 3.45 3.38
CA ALA A 61 -8.25 4.55 3.19
C ALA A 61 -6.89 4.03 2.68
N GLY A 62 -6.01 4.96 2.29
CA GLY A 62 -4.65 4.66 1.87
C GLY A 62 -4.55 4.15 0.44
N PHE A 63 -3.73 3.13 0.19
CA PHE A 63 -3.54 2.57 -1.15
C PHE A 63 -2.96 1.15 -1.10
N PHE A 64 -3.17 0.43 0.00
CA PHE A 64 -2.67 -0.92 0.18
C PHE A 64 -3.81 -1.92 0.30
N LEU A 65 -3.66 -3.04 -0.40
CA LEU A 65 -4.40 -4.26 -0.11
C LEU A 65 -3.56 -5.13 0.83
N TRP A 66 -4.23 -5.73 1.81
CA TRP A 66 -3.64 -6.71 2.72
C TRP A 66 -4.30 -8.06 2.44
N LEU A 67 -3.69 -8.83 1.55
CA LEU A 67 -4.31 -10.03 0.99
C LEU A 67 -3.87 -11.29 1.76
N PRO A 68 -4.82 -12.17 2.15
CA PRO A 68 -4.50 -13.37 2.92
C PRO A 68 -3.85 -14.44 2.04
N VAL A 69 -2.78 -15.05 2.54
CA VAL A 69 -2.09 -16.18 1.89
C VAL A 69 -1.64 -17.17 2.95
N GLU A 70 -1.28 -18.39 2.55
CA GLU A 70 -0.70 -19.36 3.50
C GLU A 70 0.71 -18.94 3.96
N ASP A 71 1.56 -18.52 3.01
CA ASP A 71 2.91 -18.02 3.27
C ASP A 71 3.24 -16.82 2.37
N GLY A 72 3.53 -15.67 3.01
CA GLY A 72 3.82 -14.42 2.32
C GLY A 72 5.07 -14.43 1.44
N GLU A 73 6.13 -15.16 1.82
CA GLU A 73 7.36 -15.24 1.02
C GLU A 73 7.17 -16.15 -0.19
N ALA A 74 6.55 -17.32 0.01
CA ALA A 74 6.25 -18.25 -1.07
C ALA A 74 5.33 -17.61 -2.11
N ALA A 75 4.27 -16.91 -1.66
CA ALA A 75 3.36 -16.18 -2.53
C ALA A 75 4.08 -15.07 -3.33
N ALA A 76 4.94 -14.29 -2.67
CA ALA A 76 5.69 -13.24 -3.33
C ALA A 76 6.67 -13.79 -4.38
N MET A 77 7.36 -14.89 -4.08
CA MET A 77 8.25 -15.56 -5.01
C MET A 77 7.49 -16.09 -6.23
N LYS A 78 6.38 -16.80 -6.00
CA LYS A 78 5.52 -17.33 -7.07
C LYS A 78 5.03 -16.22 -8.01
N LEU A 79 4.51 -15.13 -7.45
CA LEU A 79 4.03 -13.99 -8.24
C LEU A 79 5.16 -13.38 -9.08
N TRP A 80 6.35 -13.24 -8.51
CA TRP A 80 7.49 -12.69 -9.24
C TRP A 80 7.92 -13.58 -10.40
N THR A 81 8.09 -14.88 -10.17
CA THR A 81 8.63 -15.80 -11.17
C THR A 81 7.62 -16.16 -12.26
N GLU A 82 6.33 -16.26 -11.93
CA GLU A 82 5.30 -16.72 -12.89
C GLU A 82 4.56 -15.58 -13.58
N THR A 83 4.45 -14.41 -12.94
CA THR A 83 3.61 -13.30 -13.45
C THR A 83 4.36 -11.98 -13.62
N GLY A 84 5.58 -11.87 -13.07
CA GLY A 84 6.37 -10.64 -13.02
C GLY A 84 5.84 -9.59 -12.02
N VAL A 85 4.82 -9.92 -11.23
CA VAL A 85 4.23 -9.00 -10.25
C VAL A 85 5.02 -9.04 -8.95
N ARG A 86 5.39 -7.86 -8.44
CA ARG A 86 6.10 -7.70 -7.16
C ARG A 86 5.13 -7.30 -6.06
N VAL A 87 5.19 -8.02 -4.95
CA VAL A 87 4.44 -7.75 -3.72
C VAL A 87 5.39 -7.80 -2.52
N LEU A 88 4.96 -7.34 -1.35
CA LEU A 88 5.76 -7.39 -0.14
C LEU A 88 5.22 -8.44 0.82
N PRO A 89 6.02 -9.45 1.23
CA PRO A 89 5.64 -10.38 2.29
C PRO A 89 5.29 -9.64 3.58
N GLY A 90 4.15 -9.97 4.18
CA GLY A 90 3.66 -9.28 5.36
C GLY A 90 4.57 -9.44 6.57
N ALA A 91 5.25 -10.58 6.69
CA ALA A 91 6.21 -10.86 7.76
C ALA A 91 7.33 -9.82 7.86
N TYR A 92 7.68 -9.14 6.76
CA TYR A 92 8.72 -8.11 6.74
C TYR A 92 8.27 -6.78 7.34
N LEU A 93 6.97 -6.60 7.56
CA LEU A 93 6.39 -5.41 8.21
C LEU A 93 6.04 -5.64 9.68
N SER A 94 6.23 -6.86 10.18
CA SER A 94 5.88 -7.28 11.53
C SER A 94 7.08 -7.86 12.25
N ARG A 95 6.91 -8.11 13.55
CA ARG A 95 7.90 -8.78 14.41
C ARG A 95 7.30 -10.03 14.98
N ASP A 96 8.16 -10.99 15.27
CA ASP A 96 7.76 -12.21 15.98
C ASP A 96 7.35 -11.87 17.41
N THR A 97 6.26 -12.51 17.84
CA THR A 97 5.73 -12.44 19.20
C THR A 97 5.61 -13.86 19.76
N ALA A 98 5.27 -13.99 21.03
CA ALA A 98 4.99 -15.31 21.63
C ALA A 98 3.85 -16.06 20.91
N GLN A 99 2.97 -15.33 20.20
CA GLN A 99 1.85 -15.86 19.43
C GLN A 99 2.19 -16.07 17.94
N GLY A 100 3.44 -15.86 17.54
CA GLY A 100 3.91 -15.94 16.15
C GLY A 100 4.01 -14.58 15.47
N ASN A 101 4.15 -14.60 14.14
CA ASN A 101 4.29 -13.40 13.31
C ASN A 101 2.95 -13.02 12.67
N PRO A 102 2.36 -11.86 13.02
CA PRO A 102 1.02 -11.50 12.54
C PRO A 102 0.96 -11.21 11.03
N GLY A 103 2.11 -10.99 10.38
CA GLY A 103 2.19 -10.72 8.94
C GLY A 103 2.51 -11.95 8.08
N LYS A 104 2.78 -13.12 8.67
CA LYS A 104 3.24 -14.30 7.92
C LYS A 104 2.22 -14.78 6.87
N GLY A 105 0.94 -14.77 7.22
CA GLY A 105 -0.16 -15.20 6.35
C GLY A 105 -0.69 -14.11 5.42
N TYR A 106 0.12 -13.11 5.08
CA TYR A 106 -0.35 -11.97 4.28
C TYR A 106 0.71 -11.45 3.30
N ILE A 107 0.24 -10.82 2.24
CA ILE A 107 1.05 -9.98 1.35
C ILE A 107 0.46 -8.56 1.28
N ARG A 108 1.34 -7.56 1.17
CA ARG A 108 0.94 -6.18 0.89
C ARG A 108 1.06 -5.88 -0.60
N VAL A 109 -0.04 -5.43 -1.19
CA VAL A 109 -0.09 -4.98 -2.60
C VAL A 109 -0.39 -3.49 -2.63
N ALA A 110 0.41 -2.72 -3.38
CA ALA A 110 0.27 -1.25 -3.45
C ALA A 110 -0.44 -0.84 -4.75
N LEU A 111 -1.53 -0.07 -4.64
CA LEU A 111 -2.35 0.41 -5.76
C LEU A 111 -1.83 1.73 -6.34
N VAL A 112 -0.52 1.82 -6.58
CA VAL A 112 0.15 3.08 -6.94
C VAL A 112 0.38 3.26 -8.44
N ALA A 113 0.36 2.17 -9.21
CA ALA A 113 0.52 2.19 -10.67
C ALA A 113 -0.69 2.84 -11.38
N PRO A 114 -0.61 3.15 -12.68
CA PRO A 114 -1.77 3.51 -13.48
C PRO A 114 -2.89 2.47 -13.40
N LYS A 115 -4.14 2.90 -13.66
CA LYS A 115 -5.34 2.09 -13.51
C LYS A 115 -5.24 0.75 -14.26
N ASP A 116 -4.90 0.78 -15.54
CA ASP A 116 -4.91 -0.41 -16.40
C ASP A 116 -3.81 -1.41 -16.01
N GLU A 117 -2.63 -0.90 -15.64
CA GLU A 117 -1.54 -1.71 -15.10
C GLU A 117 -1.92 -2.35 -13.76
N THR A 118 -2.59 -1.58 -12.89
CA THR A 118 -3.09 -2.07 -11.60
C THR A 118 -4.09 -3.18 -11.83
N GLN A 119 -5.11 -2.98 -12.67
CA GLN A 119 -6.11 -4.00 -12.99
C GLN A 119 -5.47 -5.28 -13.53
N ALA A 120 -4.57 -5.16 -14.51
CA ALA A 120 -3.88 -6.32 -15.09
C ALA A 120 -3.05 -7.08 -14.04
N ALA A 121 -2.36 -6.36 -13.14
CA ALA A 121 -1.59 -6.98 -12.07
C ALA A 121 -2.49 -7.68 -11.03
N LEU A 122 -3.60 -7.06 -10.63
CA LEU A 122 -4.54 -7.67 -9.67
C LEU A 122 -5.17 -8.95 -10.23
N VAL A 123 -5.55 -8.97 -11.51
CA VAL A 123 -6.09 -10.18 -12.17
C VAL A 123 -5.05 -11.31 -12.18
N ARG A 124 -3.77 -11.00 -12.46
CA ARG A 124 -2.69 -12.00 -12.39
C ARG A 124 -2.49 -12.52 -10.97
N ILE A 125 -2.58 -11.64 -9.97
CA ILE A 125 -2.50 -12.04 -8.56
C ILE A 125 -3.65 -12.99 -8.21
N ARG A 126 -4.89 -12.64 -8.58
CA ARG A 126 -6.06 -13.49 -8.35
C ARG A 126 -5.83 -14.90 -8.89
N ARG A 127 -5.51 -14.98 -10.17
CA ARG A 127 -5.30 -16.25 -10.86
C ARG A 127 -4.16 -17.09 -10.31
N ALA A 128 -3.08 -16.45 -9.85
CA ALA A 128 -1.92 -17.19 -9.35
C ALA A 128 -2.09 -17.70 -7.91
N LEU A 129 -2.92 -17.04 -7.10
CA LEU A 129 -3.00 -17.32 -5.65
C LEU A 129 -4.36 -17.84 -5.17
N TYR A 130 -5.46 -17.58 -5.89
CA TYR A 130 -6.82 -17.84 -5.40
C TYR A 130 -7.70 -18.64 -6.38
N ASP A 131 -7.24 -18.87 -7.61
CA ASP A 131 -7.85 -19.78 -8.57
C ASP A 131 -7.06 -21.11 -8.62
#